data_AF-A0A820NLL9-F1
#
_entry.id   AF-A0A820NLL9-F1
#
_cell.length_a   1.000
_cell.length_b   1.000
_cell.length_c   1.000
_cell.angle_alpha   90.00
_cell.angle_beta   90.00
_cell.angle_gamma   90.00
#
_symmetry.space_group_name_H-M   'P 1'
#
loop_
_entity.id
_entity.type
_entity.pdbx_description
1 polymer ?
#
loop_
_entity_poly.entity_id
_entity_poly.type
_entity_poly.pdbx_seq_one_letter_code
_entity_poly.pdbx_strand_id
1 'polypeptide(L)'
;IEKEVCLSTGKFEDFISEFLNRTFQMIDTLSTEMSDAVVVISKTNVEDHVTELALTSMMFGIVQQCSNKIFQMVREKITNFLAGSFFTPKVGKLVTGLVRAILKGRPEETLKYLLPQTCERIEKIMSHAETTILTDHKGDTELTWCLTLFF
;
A
#
# COMPACT_ATOMS: atom_id res chain seq x y z
N ILE A 1 -18.76 29.46 14.79
CA ILE A 1 -17.50 28.74 15.07
C ILE A 1 -17.75 27.24 15.25
N GLU A 2 -18.32 26.75 16.36
CA GLU A 2 -18.47 25.30 16.60
C GLU A 2 -19.31 24.56 15.53
N LYS A 3 -20.46 25.12 15.12
CA LYS A 3 -21.28 24.58 14.02
C LYS A 3 -20.53 24.52 12.69
N GLU A 4 -19.69 25.51 12.42
CA GLU A 4 -18.93 25.63 11.17
C GLU A 4 -17.75 24.65 11.15
N VAL A 5 -17.08 24.48 12.29
CA VAL A 5 -16.06 23.44 12.50
C VAL A 5 -16.68 22.05 12.33
N CYS A 6 -17.86 21.79 12.90
CA CYS A 6 -18.58 20.53 12.75
C CYS A 6 -18.98 20.22 11.29
N LEU A 7 -19.47 21.22 10.55
CA LEU A 7 -19.77 21.06 9.13
C LEU A 7 -18.51 20.80 8.30
N SER A 8 -17.37 21.40 8.70
CA SER A 8 -16.09 21.21 8.03
C SER A 8 -15.51 19.82 8.30
N THR A 9 -15.63 19.28 9.52
CA THR A 9 -15.18 17.91 9.83
C THR A 9 -15.99 16.84 9.11
N GLY A 10 -17.23 17.14 8.70
CA GLY A 10 -18.02 16.26 7.82
C GLY A 10 -17.35 15.94 6.48
N LYS A 11 -16.44 16.79 5.99
CA LYS A 11 -15.70 16.59 4.73
C LYS A 11 -14.39 15.84 4.89
N PHE A 12 -14.04 15.46 6.13
CA PHE A 12 -12.73 14.86 6.39
C PHE A 12 -12.60 13.47 5.77
N GLU A 13 -13.68 12.67 5.76
CA GLU A 13 -13.71 11.37 5.10
C GLU A 13 -13.44 11.49 3.59
N ASP A 14 -14.07 12.47 2.92
CA ASP A 14 -13.86 12.74 1.49
C ASP A 14 -12.41 13.18 1.22
N PHE A 15 -11.86 14.04 2.07
CA PHE A 15 -10.46 14.49 1.96
C PHE A 15 -9.49 13.31 2.05
N ILE A 16 -9.66 12.41 3.03
CA ILE A 16 -8.79 11.24 3.19
C ILE A 16 -8.97 10.25 2.03
N SER A 17 -10.21 10.06 1.58
CA SER A 17 -10.53 9.22 0.42
C SER A 17 -9.80 9.72 -0.84
N GLU A 18 -9.84 11.02 -1.10
CA GLU A 18 -9.18 11.65 -2.25
C GLU A 18 -7.65 11.66 -2.11
N PHE A 19 -7.12 11.88 -0.90
CA PHE A 19 -5.69 11.75 -0.60
C PHE A 19 -5.18 10.35 -0.97
N LEU A 20 -5.91 9.30 -0.58
CA LEU A 20 -5.55 7.92 -0.92
C LEU A 20 -5.63 7.67 -2.43
N ASN A 21 -6.69 8.12 -3.10
CA ASN A 21 -6.83 7.96 -4.55
C ASN A 21 -5.65 8.58 -5.30
N ARG A 22 -5.24 9.80 -4.93
CA ARG A 22 -4.08 10.49 -5.54
C ARG A 22 -2.77 9.79 -5.25
N THR A 23 -2.63 9.26 -4.02
CA THR A 23 -1.44 8.48 -3.64
C THR A 23 -1.34 7.20 -4.48
N PHE A 24 -2.44 6.50 -4.70
CA PHE A 24 -2.48 5.30 -5.55
C PHE A 24 -2.17 5.61 -7.01
N GLN A 25 -2.79 6.67 -7.57
CA GLN A 25 -2.49 7.13 -8.93
C GLN A 25 -1.01 7.48 -9.12
N MET A 26 -0.40 8.12 -8.12
CA MET A 26 1.02 8.43 -8.12
C MET A 26 1.86 7.14 -8.14
N ILE A 27 1.53 6.15 -7.32
CA ILE A 27 2.22 4.85 -7.29
C ILE A 27 2.08 4.13 -8.64
N ASP A 28 0.90 4.13 -9.25
CA ASP A 28 0.65 3.51 -10.56
C ASP A 28 1.45 4.21 -11.68
N THR A 29 1.54 5.54 -11.62
CA THR A 29 2.34 6.35 -12.55
C THR A 29 3.83 5.99 -12.43
N LEU A 30 4.37 5.96 -11.20
CA LEU A 30 5.75 5.57 -10.93
C LEU A 30 6.04 4.11 -11.33
N SER A 31 5.04 3.24 -11.25
CA SER A 31 5.14 1.85 -11.71
C SER A 31 5.25 1.77 -13.24
N THR A 32 4.48 2.60 -13.95
CA THR A 32 4.40 2.61 -15.42
C THR A 32 5.63 3.27 -16.05
N GLU A 33 6.09 4.41 -15.53
CA GLU A 33 7.29 5.12 -16.00
C GLU A 33 8.55 4.24 -15.96
N MET A 34 8.61 3.24 -15.07
CA MET A 34 9.70 2.27 -15.00
C MET A 34 9.62 1.15 -16.05
N SER A 35 8.43 0.83 -16.58
CA SER A 35 8.29 -0.20 -17.62
C SER A 35 8.88 0.27 -18.96
N ASP A 36 8.86 1.59 -19.22
CA ASP A 36 9.38 2.19 -20.44
C ASP A 36 10.88 2.54 -20.33
N ALA A 37 11.39 2.77 -19.12
CA ALA A 37 12.79 3.13 -18.86
C ALA A 37 13.66 1.90 -18.55
N VAL A 38 13.85 1.00 -19.52
CA VAL A 38 14.72 -0.19 -19.41
C VAL A 38 16.21 0.13 -19.15
N VAL A 39 16.63 1.40 -19.14
CA VAL A 39 18.06 1.75 -19.07
C VAL A 39 18.33 2.97 -18.17
N VAL A 40 18.14 2.91 -16.85
CA VAL A 40 19.01 3.67 -15.93
C VAL A 40 19.20 2.93 -14.60
N ILE A 41 20.46 2.73 -14.27
CA ILE A 41 21.03 2.04 -13.11
C ILE A 41 20.42 2.49 -11.77
N SER A 42 19.95 1.50 -11.03
CA SER A 42 19.80 1.37 -9.57
C SER A 42 20.46 2.45 -8.70
N LYS A 43 19.82 3.60 -8.58
CA LYS A 43 19.91 4.45 -7.39
C LYS A 43 18.51 4.94 -7.09
N THR A 44 17.98 4.59 -5.92
CA THR A 44 16.80 5.25 -5.35
C THR A 44 17.08 6.75 -5.40
N ASN A 45 16.32 7.50 -6.19
CA ASN A 45 16.48 8.95 -6.23
C ASN A 45 16.18 9.45 -4.81
N VAL A 46 16.99 10.35 -4.26
CA VAL A 46 16.80 10.85 -2.87
C VAL A 46 15.39 11.41 -2.71
N GLU A 47 14.83 11.98 -3.77
CA GLU A 47 13.46 12.49 -3.86
C GLU A 47 12.40 11.40 -3.66
N ASP A 48 12.62 10.18 -4.16
CA ASP A 48 11.69 9.06 -3.99
C ASP A 48 11.63 8.61 -2.53
N HIS A 49 12.79 8.58 -1.86
CA HIS A 49 12.86 8.24 -0.44
C HIS A 49 12.21 9.30 0.46
N VAL A 50 12.40 10.59 0.14
CA VAL A 50 11.77 11.68 0.89
C VAL A 50 10.25 11.61 0.75
N THR A 51 9.77 11.38 -0.47
CA THR A 51 8.36 11.15 -0.78
C THR A 51 7.78 9.99 0.03
N GLU A 52 8.47 8.84 0.04
CA GLU A 52 8.07 7.67 0.81
C GLU A 52 7.89 7.97 2.29
N LEU A 53 8.89 8.61 2.90
CA LEU A 53 8.87 8.94 4.31
C LEU A 53 7.75 9.91 4.66
N ALA A 54 7.52 10.91 3.80
CA ALA A 54 6.46 11.90 3.97
C ALA A 54 5.07 11.23 3.90
N LEU A 55 4.82 10.42 2.87
CA LEU A 55 3.54 9.71 2.70
C LEU A 55 3.28 8.74 3.86
N THR A 56 4.29 7.97 4.26
CA THR A 56 4.20 7.04 5.39
C THR A 56 3.86 7.79 6.68
N SER A 57 4.52 8.92 6.94
CA SER A 57 4.29 9.72 8.15
C SER A 57 2.90 10.37 8.16
N MET A 58 2.46 10.93 7.03
CA MET A 58 1.11 11.48 6.89
C MET A 58 0.05 10.39 7.10
N MET A 59 0.24 9.22 6.49
CA MET A 59 -0.68 8.10 6.65
C MET A 59 -0.75 7.62 8.10
N PHE A 60 0.38 7.50 8.78
CA PHE A 60 0.42 7.14 10.19
C PHE A 60 -0.31 8.18 11.06
N GLY A 61 -0.08 9.47 10.80
CA GLY A 61 -0.75 10.56 11.49
C GLY A 61 -2.27 10.55 11.29
N ILE A 62 -2.74 10.26 10.08
CA ILE A 62 -4.17 10.08 9.77
C ILE A 62 -4.73 8.88 10.54
N VAL A 63 -4.11 7.71 10.45
CA VAL A 63 -4.63 6.48 11.07
C VAL A 63 -4.75 6.60 12.58
N GLN A 64 -3.76 7.23 13.23
CA GLN A 64 -3.76 7.42 14.68
C GLN A 64 -4.89 8.32 15.17
N GLN A 65 -5.31 9.30 14.37
CA GLN A 65 -6.25 10.35 14.78
C GLN A 65 -7.65 10.19 14.19
N CYS A 66 -7.81 9.33 13.19
CA CYS A 66 -9.09 9.15 12.52
C CYS A 66 -10.08 8.34 13.37
N SER A 67 -11.37 8.52 13.09
CA SER A 67 -12.43 7.71 13.67
C SER A 67 -12.43 6.28 13.11
N ASN A 68 -13.10 5.34 13.78
CA ASN A 68 -13.22 3.96 13.29
C ASN A 68 -13.82 3.88 11.89
N LYS A 69 -14.80 4.75 11.58
CA LYS A 69 -15.43 4.83 10.26
C LYS A 69 -14.40 5.19 9.17
N ILE A 70 -13.59 6.22 9.42
CA ILE A 70 -12.56 6.65 8.47
C ILE A 70 -11.48 5.57 8.35
N PHE A 71 -11.08 4.95 9.46
CA PHE A 71 -10.10 3.87 9.42
C PHE A 71 -10.57 2.68 8.58
N GLN A 72 -11.84 2.28 8.70
CA GLN A 72 -12.41 1.21 7.87
C GLN A 72 -12.33 1.54 6.38
N MET A 73 -12.68 2.77 6.00
CA MET A 73 -12.54 3.25 4.62
C MET A 73 -11.08 3.22 4.14
N VAL A 74 -10.14 3.71 4.96
CA VAL A 74 -8.69 3.69 4.65
C VAL A 74 -8.20 2.26 4.44
N ARG A 75 -8.53 1.35 5.37
CA ARG A 75 -8.16 -0.05 5.32
C ARG A 75 -8.71 -0.72 4.07
N GLU A 76 -10.00 -0.56 3.77
CA GLU A 76 -10.64 -1.16 2.60
C GLU A 76 -10.01 -0.67 1.30
N LYS A 77 -9.74 0.63 1.18
CA LYS A 77 -9.04 1.19 0.02
C LYS A 77 -7.65 0.60 -0.16
N ILE A 78 -6.84 0.53 0.89
CA ILE A 78 -5.49 -0.04 0.82
C ILE A 78 -5.55 -1.53 0.49
N THR A 79 -6.46 -2.27 1.13
CA THR A 79 -6.63 -3.70 0.90
C THR A 79 -7.03 -3.99 -0.56
N ASN A 80 -7.98 -3.22 -1.09
CA ASN A 80 -8.40 -3.32 -2.50
C ASN A 80 -7.27 -2.95 -3.47
N PHE A 81 -6.50 -1.92 -3.14
CA PHE A 81 -5.33 -1.52 -3.94
C PHE A 81 -4.26 -2.62 -4.01
N LEU A 82 -4.04 -3.33 -2.90
CA LEU A 82 -3.09 -4.46 -2.84
C LEU A 82 -3.59 -5.71 -3.58
N ALA A 83 -4.90 -5.94 -3.63
CA ALA A 83 -5.48 -7.12 -4.26
C ALA A 83 -5.30 -7.16 -5.79
N GLY A 84 -5.23 -5.99 -6.43
CA GLY A 84 -5.14 -5.86 -7.89
C GLY A 84 -3.73 -5.87 -8.47
N SER A 85 -2.69 -5.75 -7.63
CA SER A 85 -1.36 -5.38 -8.10
C SER A 85 -0.25 -6.16 -7.38
N PHE A 86 0.87 -6.34 -8.08
CA PHE A 86 2.18 -6.60 -7.48
C PHE A 86 3.11 -5.48 -7.95
N PHE A 87 3.94 -4.96 -7.05
CA PHE A 87 4.73 -3.76 -7.32
C PHE A 87 6.19 -4.13 -7.53
N THR A 88 6.86 -3.42 -8.45
CA THR A 88 8.31 -3.55 -8.61
C THR A 88 9.02 -3.13 -7.31
N PRO A 89 10.26 -3.58 -7.05
CA PRO A 89 10.94 -3.28 -5.77
C PRO A 89 10.98 -1.79 -5.39
N LYS A 90 11.02 -0.89 -6.37
CA LYS A 90 11.10 0.57 -6.14
C LYS A 90 9.79 1.15 -5.60
N VAL A 91 8.67 0.90 -6.29
CA VAL A 91 7.32 1.32 -5.86
C VAL A 91 6.78 0.47 -4.71
N GLY A 92 7.26 -0.77 -4.62
CA GLY A 92 6.96 -1.67 -3.51
C GLY A 92 7.25 -1.00 -2.18
N LYS A 93 8.42 -0.36 -2.04
CA LYS A 93 8.80 0.32 -0.80
C LYS A 93 7.80 1.41 -0.35
N LEU A 94 7.25 2.19 -1.29
CA LEU A 94 6.19 3.17 -1.01
C LEU A 94 4.94 2.50 -0.45
N VAL A 95 4.48 1.45 -1.12
CA VAL A 95 3.29 0.70 -0.73
C VAL A 95 3.51 0.02 0.61
N THR A 96 4.67 -0.59 0.85
CA THR A 96 5.03 -1.18 2.14
C THR A 96 5.04 -0.14 3.25
N GLY A 97 5.52 1.08 2.98
CA GLY A 97 5.47 2.20 3.91
C GLY A 97 4.05 2.54 4.34
N LEU A 98 3.13 2.66 3.38
CA LEU A 98 1.69 2.90 3.67
C LEU A 98 1.07 1.77 4.50
N VAL A 99 1.36 0.50 4.15
CA VAL A 99 0.84 -0.65 4.88
C VAL A 99 1.39 -0.72 6.29
N ARG A 100 2.69 -0.47 6.47
CA ARG A 100 3.32 -0.38 7.79
C ARG A 100 2.76 0.77 8.62
N ALA A 101 2.41 1.90 8.00
CA ALA A 101 1.77 3.02 8.69
C ALA A 101 0.39 2.63 9.27
N ILE A 102 -0.45 1.96 8.48
CA ILE A 102 -1.77 1.52 8.98
C ILE A 102 -1.64 0.41 10.03
N LEU A 103 -0.70 -0.51 9.83
CA LEU A 103 -0.41 -1.60 10.76
C LEU A 103 0.08 -1.07 12.10
N LYS A 104 1.02 -0.12 12.10
CA LYS A 104 1.52 0.52 13.33
C LYS A 104 0.45 1.37 14.00
N GLY A 105 -0.43 1.99 13.21
CA GLY A 105 -1.50 2.84 13.72
C GLY A 105 -2.60 2.04 14.42
N ARG A 106 -3.06 0.95 13.80
CA ARG A 106 -4.14 0.10 14.33
C ARG A 106 -3.88 -1.38 14.04
N PRO A 107 -3.02 -2.05 14.83
CA PRO A 107 -2.50 -3.38 14.51
C PRO A 107 -3.59 -4.45 14.47
N GLU A 108 -4.45 -4.53 15.50
CA GLU A 108 -5.48 -5.57 15.58
C GLU A 108 -6.47 -5.49 14.41
N GLU A 109 -7.02 -4.31 14.13
CA GLU A 109 -7.96 -4.12 13.03
C GLU A 109 -7.30 -4.27 11.66
N THR A 110 -6.00 -3.99 11.53
CA THR A 110 -5.27 -4.16 10.26
C THR A 110 -5.00 -5.65 10.01
N LEU A 111 -4.37 -6.34 10.97
CA LEU A 111 -3.97 -7.74 10.85
C LEU A 111 -5.16 -8.67 10.63
N LYS A 112 -6.31 -8.37 11.25
CA LYS A 112 -7.54 -9.16 11.08
C LYS A 112 -7.95 -9.35 9.62
N TYR A 113 -7.63 -8.41 8.73
CA TYR A 113 -8.01 -8.47 7.32
C TYR A 113 -6.82 -8.72 6.40
N LEU A 114 -5.70 -8.03 6.63
CA LEU A 114 -4.55 -8.10 5.74
C LEU A 114 -3.78 -9.42 5.85
N LEU A 115 -3.69 -10.00 7.06
CA LEU A 115 -2.94 -11.25 7.25
C LEU A 115 -3.62 -12.44 6.56
N PRO A 116 -4.93 -12.73 6.79
CA PRO A 116 -5.60 -13.84 6.10
C PRO A 116 -5.52 -13.73 4.57
N GLN A 117 -5.78 -12.54 4.01
CA GLN A 117 -5.71 -12.33 2.56
C GLN A 117 -4.32 -12.57 1.99
N THR A 118 -3.28 -12.17 2.72
CA THR A 118 -1.89 -12.38 2.27
C THR A 118 -1.51 -13.85 2.37
N CYS A 119 -1.90 -14.55 3.44
CA CYS A 119 -1.71 -16.00 3.57
C CYS A 119 -2.42 -16.76 2.43
N GLU A 120 -3.69 -16.45 2.15
CA GLU A 120 -4.43 -17.07 1.04
C GLU A 120 -3.76 -16.82 -0.32
N ARG A 121 -3.18 -15.62 -0.51
CA ARG A 121 -2.44 -15.29 -1.73
C ARG A 121 -1.16 -16.10 -1.84
N ILE A 122 -0.39 -16.23 -0.76
CA ILE A 122 0.83 -17.05 -0.71
C ILE A 122 0.51 -18.52 -1.01
N GLU A 123 -0.53 -19.08 -0.39
CA GLU A 123 -0.97 -20.47 -0.63
C GLU A 123 -1.35 -20.69 -2.11
N LYS A 124 -2.05 -19.74 -2.72
CA LYS A 124 -2.36 -19.77 -4.15
C LYS A 124 -1.10 -19.75 -5.00
N ILE A 125 -0.13 -18.87 -4.70
CA ILE A 125 1.13 -18.80 -5.45
C ILE A 125 1.90 -20.13 -5.33
N MET A 126 2.03 -20.67 -4.12
CA MET A 126 2.77 -21.90 -3.85
C MET A 126 2.14 -23.13 -4.54
N SER A 127 0.81 -23.26 -4.50
CA SER A 127 0.10 -24.36 -5.18
C SER A 127 0.25 -24.34 -6.71
N HIS A 128 0.35 -23.15 -7.32
CA HIS A 128 0.61 -23.03 -8.76
C HIS A 128 2.09 -23.29 -9.11
N ALA A 129 3.01 -22.98 -8.19
CA ALA A 129 4.45 -23.21 -8.36
C ALA A 129 4.82 -24.71 -8.37
N GLU A 130 4.13 -25.55 -7.59
CA GLU A 130 4.32 -27.02 -7.64
C GLU A 130 3.98 -27.63 -9.01
N THR A 131 3.15 -26.95 -9.81
CA THR A 131 2.72 -27.43 -11.14
C THR A 131 3.62 -26.89 -12.27
N THR A 132 4.40 -25.84 -12.03
CA THR A 132 5.15 -25.09 -13.06
C THR A 132 6.62 -25.02 -12.67
N ILE A 133 7.40 -25.99 -13.15
CA ILE A 133 8.80 -26.19 -12.80
C ILE A 133 9.63 -24.93 -13.13
N LEU A 134 10.12 -24.23 -12.09
CA LEU A 134 11.37 -23.45 -12.00
C LEU A 134 11.66 -22.33 -13.02
N THR A 135 10.72 -21.92 -13.88
CA THR A 135 11.00 -20.86 -14.89
C THR A 135 10.10 -19.63 -14.81
N ASP A 136 9.10 -19.59 -13.92
CA ASP A 136 8.19 -18.44 -13.85
C ASP A 136 8.67 -17.37 -12.85
N HIS A 137 9.55 -16.48 -13.33
CA HIS A 137 10.05 -15.31 -12.60
C HIS A 137 8.93 -14.42 -12.02
N LYS A 138 7.70 -14.53 -12.55
CA LYS A 138 6.56 -13.75 -12.09
C LYS A 138 6.05 -14.23 -10.73
N GLY A 139 5.95 -15.55 -10.53
CA GLY A 139 5.55 -16.15 -9.25
C GLY A 139 6.51 -15.79 -8.11
N ASP A 140 7.81 -15.80 -8.40
CA ASP A 140 8.86 -15.41 -7.46
C ASP A 140 8.77 -13.93 -7.05
N THR A 141 8.43 -13.06 -8.00
CA THR A 141 8.27 -11.62 -7.75
C THR A 141 7.05 -11.34 -6.87
N GLU A 142 5.93 -12.02 -7.13
CA GLU A 142 4.70 -11.85 -6.35
C GLU A 142 4.83 -12.41 -4.92
N LEU A 143 5.51 -13.55 -4.77
CA LEU A 143 5.82 -14.12 -3.46
C LEU A 143 6.76 -13.19 -2.67
N THR A 144 7.81 -12.69 -3.31
CA THR A 144 8.74 -11.73 -2.69
C THR A 144 8.00 -10.48 -2.24
N TRP A 145 7.05 -9.99 -3.03
CA TRP A 145 6.19 -8.87 -2.65
C TRP A 145 5.35 -9.16 -1.41
N CYS A 146 4.65 -10.31 -1.37
CA CYS A 146 3.83 -10.70 -0.22
C CYS A 146 4.66 -10.81 1.07
N LEU A 147 5.88 -11.36 0.97
CA LEU A 147 6.79 -11.48 2.10
C LEU A 147 7.32 -10.11 2.55
N THR A 148 7.73 -9.25 1.62
CA THR A 148 8.22 -7.88 1.92
C THR A 148 7.14 -6.99 2.55
N LEU A 149 5.86 -7.31 2.33
CA LEU A 149 4.76 -6.57 2.93
C LEU A 149 4.75 -6.66 4.46
N PHE A 150 5.17 -7.82 5.01
CA PHE A 150 5.15 -8.10 6.45
C PHE A 150 6.53 -8.26 7.09
N PHE A 151 7.57 -8.56 6.32
CA PHE A 151 8.95 -8.76 6.77
C PHE A 151 9.91 -7.68 6.23
#